data_AF-A0A194SB28-F1
#
_entry.id   AF-A0A194SB28-F1
#
_cell.length_a   1.000
_cell.length_b   1.000
_cell.length_c   1.000
_cell.angle_alpha   90.00
_cell.angle_beta   90.00
_cell.angle_gamma   90.00
#
_symmetry.space_group_name_H-M   'P 1'
#
loop_
_entity.id
_entity.type
_entity.pdbx_description
1 polymer ?
#
loop_
_entity_poly.entity_id
_entity_poly.type
_entity_poly.pdbx_seq_one_letter_code
_entity_poly.pdbx_strand_id
1 'polypeptide(L)'
;MAEKGDYEALEMGPPAAGQLPYIDSPDHRTSASTLDYDDDDDADLDEQGHAYLSQDAPAHRSTSSRSPRVLVAALAAFALVALGTALAVLPSFRHSLLPSSSTSLARVERNLSVSLADYLHARFDPDKHVVAFTMATGEPNYVPQARNWDAKRAELGMDDSVVVLCLDEACLDECERGGLRAFGGYLVVDLPPPTSRRTKRGKERGHRMAYLKFLAMLEMAQSGFPSLFFEGDTFLTADPYPHMLSLSDDSWDLQFTEDIGYVVNFGWIFSRPSTATVAFWQRAFDAYLKKNEWDQQLLSGIVRAGARETRGENGDQHWWFLDDIDLRVSMLPLSTFRATHVEMLNWYTPEADELEPIMNHLTAVTFPNRQFYPKERGWATDLDSFYSRRRPVLASGPLNGTLHEVLRYARTLYVLSAVSGRALLLPDDVTVHGVQDGTPYSFTRTFTRFVAIDTAVNDLDLLEPAFFAHAAKYLAAPTLAAWSSSRTQLSLPSFSDPHALLAAVRSTKEDVVVLDGWGDGNARQWTLEDFPADVDGDLADLVRALKRSVGCQGFHIDHLPFPHCQPLAVPVP
;
A
#
# COMPACT_ATOMS: atom_id res chain seq x y z
N MET A 1 -0.91 25.69 20.27
CA MET A 1 -0.34 24.85 21.34
C MET A 1 -1.49 24.01 21.88
N ALA A 2 -1.58 22.75 21.46
CA ALA A 2 -2.56 21.79 21.97
C ALA A 2 -2.07 21.26 23.33
N GLU A 3 -2.97 21.13 24.30
CA GLU A 3 -2.65 20.65 25.64
C GLU A 3 -2.44 19.12 25.62
N LYS A 4 -1.70 18.63 26.61
CA LYS A 4 -1.32 17.21 26.78
C LYS A 4 -2.52 16.23 26.73
N GLY A 5 -3.75 16.70 26.96
CA GLY A 5 -4.98 15.91 26.88
C GLY A 5 -5.49 15.60 25.48
N ASP A 6 -5.09 16.35 24.45
CA ASP A 6 -5.49 16.06 23.05
C ASP A 6 -4.74 14.83 22.48
N TYR A 7 -3.68 14.38 23.15
CA TYR A 7 -2.85 13.25 22.73
C TYR A 7 -3.33 11.90 23.26
N GLU A 8 -4.00 11.86 24.42
CA GLU A 8 -4.57 10.60 24.96
C GLU A 8 -5.82 10.15 24.16
N ALA A 9 -6.52 11.08 23.50
CA ALA A 9 -7.61 10.79 22.56
C ALA A 9 -7.13 10.22 21.20
N LEU A 10 -5.81 10.12 20.98
CA LEU A 10 -5.20 9.46 19.82
C LEU A 10 -4.79 8.00 20.12
N GLU A 11 -4.75 7.62 21.41
CA GLU A 11 -4.45 6.25 21.85
C GLU A 11 -5.73 5.45 22.12
N MET A 12 -6.79 6.10 22.59
CA MET A 12 -8.13 5.53 22.59
C MET A 12 -8.72 5.81 21.21
N GLY A 13 -9.44 4.85 20.59
CA GLY A 13 -10.15 5.10 19.33
C GLY A 13 -10.98 6.40 19.35
N PRO A 14 -11.48 6.89 18.19
CA PRO A 14 -12.15 8.19 18.09
C PRO A 14 -13.15 8.37 19.23
N PRO A 15 -13.23 9.56 19.87
CA PRO A 15 -14.21 9.80 20.93
C PRO A 15 -15.55 9.33 20.40
N ALA A 16 -16.18 8.38 21.10
CA ALA A 16 -17.37 7.68 20.66
C ALA A 16 -18.23 8.62 19.82
N ALA A 17 -18.24 8.41 18.49
CA ALA A 17 -19.13 9.12 17.61
C ALA A 17 -20.51 8.99 18.24
N GLY A 18 -21.13 10.13 18.56
CA GLY A 18 -22.28 10.22 19.45
C GLY A 18 -23.20 9.03 19.26
N GLN A 19 -23.41 8.28 20.34
CA GLN A 19 -24.32 7.15 20.38
C GLN A 19 -25.57 7.46 19.56
N LEU A 20 -25.85 6.59 18.58
CA LEU A 20 -27.22 6.37 18.13
C LEU A 20 -28.11 6.32 19.38
N PRO A 21 -29.15 7.16 19.53
CA PRO A 21 -29.93 7.16 20.75
C PRO A 21 -30.66 5.83 20.89
N TYR A 22 -30.17 5.03 21.84
CA TYR A 22 -30.88 3.90 22.39
C TYR A 22 -32.14 4.42 23.09
N ILE A 23 -33.26 3.78 22.76
CA ILE A 23 -34.61 4.12 23.25
C ILE A 23 -34.67 3.81 24.74
N ASP A 24 -34.96 4.81 25.57
CA ASP A 24 -35.28 4.58 26.99
C ASP A 24 -36.80 4.66 27.20
N SER A 25 -37.36 3.56 27.73
CA SER A 25 -38.66 3.55 28.41
C SER A 25 -38.44 3.80 29.90
N PRO A 26 -39.32 4.55 30.58
CA PRO A 26 -39.07 4.97 31.95
C PRO A 26 -39.53 3.91 32.95
N ASP A 27 -38.65 3.57 33.91
CA ASP A 27 -38.92 3.58 35.35
C ASP A 27 -37.89 2.71 36.10
N HIS A 28 -36.98 3.33 36.87
CA HIS A 28 -36.89 3.13 38.32
C HIS A 28 -35.71 3.90 38.95
N ARG A 29 -36.02 4.65 40.02
CA ARG A 29 -35.08 5.22 40.99
C ARG A 29 -34.37 4.11 41.78
N THR A 30 -33.07 4.22 42.06
CA THR A 30 -32.48 4.61 43.37
C THR A 30 -30.99 4.27 43.53
N SER A 31 -30.34 5.15 44.31
CA SER A 31 -29.17 4.97 45.20
C SER A 31 -27.74 4.85 44.62
N ALA A 32 -26.90 5.73 45.18
CA ALA A 32 -25.47 5.84 45.03
C ALA A 32 -24.69 4.65 45.61
N SER A 33 -23.60 4.29 44.94
CA SER A 33 -22.45 3.59 45.53
C SER A 33 -21.19 3.94 44.74
N THR A 34 -20.20 4.45 45.45
CA THR A 34 -18.79 4.58 45.06
C THR A 34 -18.20 3.20 44.73
N LEU A 35 -17.67 3.01 43.52
CA LEU A 35 -16.78 1.90 43.18
C LEU A 35 -15.74 2.33 42.14
N ASP A 36 -14.50 1.93 42.42
CA ASP A 36 -13.33 1.95 41.54
C ASP A 36 -13.66 1.35 40.16
N TYR A 37 -13.27 2.05 39.10
CA TYR A 37 -13.21 1.49 37.76
C TYR A 37 -11.75 1.12 37.46
N ASP A 38 -11.49 -0.19 37.44
CA ASP A 38 -10.42 -0.77 36.65
C ASP A 38 -10.84 -0.60 35.17
N ASP A 39 -10.20 0.33 34.46
CA ASP A 39 -10.34 0.50 33.00
C ASP A 39 -9.56 -0.62 32.28
N ASP A 40 -10.30 -1.57 31.72
CA ASP A 40 -9.82 -2.71 30.93
C ASP A 40 -10.55 -2.72 29.57
N ASP A 41 -10.45 -1.65 28.78
CA ASP A 41 -11.05 -1.57 27.42
C ASP A 41 -10.12 -0.84 26.42
N ASP A 42 -8.87 -1.30 26.28
CA ASP A 42 -7.92 -0.87 25.22
C ASP A 42 -7.71 -1.99 24.17
N ALA A 43 -8.76 -2.31 23.42
CA ALA A 43 -8.73 -3.35 22.38
C ALA A 43 -8.33 -2.83 20.97
N ASP A 44 -8.33 -1.53 20.73
CA ASP A 44 -8.15 -0.97 19.37
C ASP A 44 -6.73 -0.47 19.05
N LEU A 45 -5.81 -0.54 20.02
CA LEU A 45 -4.39 -0.16 19.83
C LEU A 45 -3.53 -1.24 19.16
N ASP A 46 -4.06 -2.45 18.96
CA ASP A 46 -3.31 -3.58 18.42
C ASP A 46 -3.31 -3.62 16.87
N GLU A 47 -3.98 -2.67 16.16
CA GLU A 47 -4.02 -2.64 14.68
C GLU A 47 -2.86 -1.90 14.00
N GLN A 48 -2.17 -1.00 14.69
CA GLN A 48 -0.95 -0.37 14.15
C GLN A 48 0.31 -1.25 14.34
N GLY A 49 0.15 -2.36 15.07
CA GLY A 49 1.11 -3.44 15.24
C GLY A 49 0.60 -4.77 14.67
N HIS A 50 0.29 -4.80 13.37
CA HIS A 50 0.17 -6.03 12.57
C HIS A 50 -0.77 -7.13 13.13
N ALA A 51 -2.08 -6.95 12.98
CA ALA A 51 -3.02 -8.06 13.01
C ALA A 51 -3.01 -8.81 11.66
N TYR A 52 -2.33 -9.95 11.58
CA TYR A 52 -2.41 -10.86 10.42
C TYR A 52 -3.17 -12.14 10.78
N LEU A 53 -3.88 -12.64 9.77
CA LEU A 53 -4.76 -13.80 9.78
C LEU A 53 -4.21 -14.99 10.58
N SER A 54 -5.08 -15.54 11.43
CA SER A 54 -4.94 -16.82 12.13
C SER A 54 -4.45 -17.94 11.19
N GLN A 55 -3.22 -18.43 11.41
CA GLN A 55 -2.75 -19.68 10.83
C GLN A 55 -3.45 -20.86 11.52
N ASP A 56 -4.53 -21.34 10.92
CA ASP A 56 -5.00 -22.73 11.05
C ASP A 56 -5.59 -23.16 9.71
N ALA A 57 -4.72 -23.40 8.72
CA ALA A 57 -5.06 -24.15 7.52
C ALA A 57 -3.85 -25.04 7.12
N PRO A 58 -4.03 -26.37 7.01
CA PRO A 58 -2.94 -27.27 6.68
C PRO A 58 -2.52 -27.12 5.21
N ALA A 59 -1.20 -27.04 4.99
CA ALA A 59 -0.60 -26.95 3.67
C ALA A 59 -1.00 -28.13 2.77
N HIS A 60 -1.85 -27.88 1.77
CA HIS A 60 -2.13 -28.83 0.70
C HIS A 60 -0.97 -28.87 -0.29
N ARG A 61 -0.18 -29.95 -0.24
CA ARG A 61 0.80 -30.31 -1.27
C ARG A 61 0.06 -30.60 -2.59
N SER A 62 0.19 -29.71 -3.56
CA SER A 62 -0.16 -29.99 -4.96
C SER A 62 0.93 -30.83 -5.62
N THR A 63 0.59 -32.08 -5.94
CA THR A 63 1.37 -32.94 -6.84
C THR A 63 0.60 -33.14 -8.14
N SER A 64 1.00 -32.47 -9.22
CA SER A 64 0.89 -33.08 -10.55
C SER A 64 1.88 -32.46 -11.54
N SER A 65 2.86 -33.27 -11.94
CA SER A 65 3.74 -33.02 -13.08
C SER A 65 3.38 -34.03 -14.17
N ARG A 66 2.92 -33.54 -15.33
CA ARG A 66 2.99 -34.27 -16.60
C ARG A 66 3.15 -33.29 -17.75
N SER A 67 4.38 -33.13 -18.23
CA SER A 67 4.70 -32.49 -19.50
C SER A 67 4.57 -33.48 -20.65
N PRO A 68 4.13 -33.08 -21.85
CA PRO A 68 4.52 -33.72 -23.09
C PRO A 68 5.62 -32.88 -23.78
N ARG A 69 6.88 -33.24 -23.51
CA ARG A 69 8.04 -32.76 -24.27
C ARG A 69 8.14 -33.54 -25.58
N VAL A 70 7.51 -33.07 -26.68
CA VAL A 70 7.93 -33.45 -28.05
C VAL A 70 7.75 -32.33 -29.10
N LEU A 71 6.98 -31.24 -28.89
CA LEU A 71 6.65 -30.31 -30.00
C LEU A 71 7.32 -28.92 -30.00
N VAL A 72 8.46 -28.71 -29.31
CA VAL A 72 9.09 -27.37 -29.20
C VAL A 72 10.32 -27.18 -30.10
N ALA A 73 10.90 -28.24 -30.66
CA ALA A 73 12.13 -28.12 -31.45
C ALA A 73 11.94 -27.62 -32.90
N ALA A 74 10.72 -27.64 -33.45
CA ALA A 74 10.47 -27.27 -34.86
C ALA A 74 10.07 -25.79 -35.06
N LEU A 75 9.59 -25.09 -34.02
CA LEU A 75 9.16 -23.69 -34.10
C LEU A 75 10.29 -22.68 -33.89
N ALA A 76 11.39 -23.08 -33.25
CA ALA A 76 12.53 -22.20 -32.97
C ALA A 76 13.35 -21.84 -34.22
N ALA A 77 13.33 -22.66 -35.27
CA ALA A 77 14.13 -22.42 -36.48
C ALA A 77 13.49 -21.40 -37.44
N PHE A 78 12.15 -21.26 -37.44
CA PHE A 78 11.46 -20.29 -38.32
C PHE A 78 11.43 -18.87 -37.73
N ALA A 79 11.45 -18.73 -36.40
CA ALA A 79 11.45 -17.42 -35.74
C ALA A 79 12.78 -16.67 -35.91
N LEU A 80 13.91 -17.37 -36.01
CA LEU A 80 15.24 -16.76 -36.10
C LEU A 80 15.56 -16.13 -37.47
N VAL A 81 14.91 -16.58 -38.56
CA VAL A 81 15.11 -15.99 -39.89
C VAL A 81 14.20 -14.78 -40.12
N ALA A 82 13.01 -14.74 -39.52
CA ALA A 82 12.10 -13.59 -39.59
C ALA A 82 12.56 -12.40 -38.73
N LEU A 83 13.33 -12.64 -37.65
CA LEU A 83 13.89 -11.58 -36.81
C LEU A 83 15.05 -10.83 -37.47
N GLY A 84 15.73 -11.45 -38.45
CA GLY A 84 16.92 -10.88 -39.10
C GLY A 84 16.64 -9.72 -40.06
N THR A 85 15.41 -9.58 -40.56
CA THR A 85 15.05 -8.54 -41.56
C THR A 85 14.25 -7.38 -40.99
N ALA A 86 13.68 -7.51 -39.78
CA ALA A 86 12.94 -6.42 -39.11
C ALA A 86 13.84 -5.43 -38.34
N LEU A 87 15.08 -5.80 -38.03
CA LEU A 87 16.02 -5.00 -37.21
C LEU A 87 16.76 -3.89 -37.98
N ALA A 88 16.40 -3.61 -39.24
CA ALA A 88 17.08 -2.62 -40.07
C ALA A 88 16.41 -1.23 -40.14
N VAL A 89 15.24 -0.99 -39.50
CA VAL A 89 14.43 0.22 -39.74
C VAL A 89 14.07 1.06 -38.49
N LEU A 90 14.55 0.73 -37.28
CA LEU A 90 14.27 1.54 -36.09
C LEU A 90 15.57 2.04 -35.42
N PRO A 91 15.91 3.35 -35.51
CA PRO A 91 17.14 3.91 -34.94
C PRO A 91 17.16 4.00 -33.41
N SER A 92 16.04 3.79 -32.71
CA SER A 92 15.89 4.18 -31.28
C SER A 92 15.97 3.05 -30.25
N PHE A 93 16.26 1.80 -30.64
CA PHE A 93 16.37 0.66 -29.71
C PHE A 93 17.80 0.09 -29.59
N ARG A 94 18.82 0.86 -29.96
CA ARG A 94 20.23 0.45 -29.83
C ARG A 94 20.85 0.86 -28.50
N HIS A 95 20.29 0.37 -27.40
CA HIS A 95 21.06 0.12 -26.18
C HIS A 95 20.70 -1.28 -25.67
N SER A 96 21.71 -2.07 -25.30
CA SER A 96 21.61 -3.39 -24.66
C SER A 96 21.57 -4.67 -25.52
N LEU A 97 22.44 -4.81 -26.54
CA LEU A 97 22.76 -6.13 -27.10
C LEU A 97 24.27 -6.40 -27.29
N LEU A 98 25.13 -5.73 -26.52
CA LEU A 98 26.52 -6.18 -26.35
C LEU A 98 26.64 -6.85 -24.97
N PRO A 99 27.18 -8.08 -24.89
CA PRO A 99 27.47 -8.70 -23.60
C PRO A 99 28.62 -7.92 -22.96
N SER A 100 28.33 -7.06 -21.99
CA SER A 100 29.37 -6.49 -21.13
C SER A 100 29.97 -7.63 -20.32
N SER A 101 31.21 -7.98 -20.63
CA SER A 101 32.02 -8.92 -19.85
C SER A 101 32.52 -8.27 -18.54
N SER A 102 31.63 -7.66 -17.77
CA SER A 102 31.87 -7.45 -16.35
C SER A 102 31.19 -8.59 -15.62
N THR A 103 31.92 -9.24 -14.73
CA THR A 103 31.35 -10.12 -13.70
C THR A 103 30.38 -9.28 -12.87
N SER A 104 29.12 -9.16 -13.30
CA SER A 104 28.11 -8.44 -12.53
C SER A 104 27.97 -9.18 -11.21
N LEU A 105 28.37 -8.55 -10.12
CA LEU A 105 28.13 -9.09 -8.79
C LEU A 105 26.67 -9.49 -8.66
N ALA A 106 26.40 -10.59 -7.96
CA ALA A 106 25.03 -11.01 -7.69
C ALA A 106 24.26 -9.85 -7.05
N ARG A 107 23.06 -9.54 -7.56
CA ARG A 107 22.21 -8.48 -7.00
C ARG A 107 21.72 -8.87 -5.59
N VAL A 108 21.59 -10.16 -5.31
CA VAL A 108 21.21 -10.69 -4.00
C VAL A 108 22.43 -11.25 -3.28
N GLU A 109 22.71 -10.72 -2.09
CA GLU A 109 23.77 -11.19 -1.21
C GLU A 109 23.20 -12.11 -0.13
N ARG A 110 23.55 -13.38 -0.21
CA ARG A 110 23.12 -14.43 0.75
C ARG A 110 24.21 -14.79 1.75
N ASN A 111 25.45 -14.35 1.54
CA ASN A 111 26.51 -14.66 2.48
C ASN A 111 26.37 -13.80 3.74
N LEU A 112 25.88 -14.42 4.82
CA LEU A 112 25.64 -13.80 6.11
C LEU A 112 26.93 -13.27 6.79
N SER A 113 28.11 -13.64 6.29
CA SER A 113 29.39 -13.09 6.79
C SER A 113 29.76 -11.74 6.17
N VAL A 114 29.05 -11.30 5.12
CA VAL A 114 29.30 -10.01 4.46
C VAL A 114 28.61 -8.92 5.27
N SER A 115 29.36 -7.90 5.69
CA SER A 115 28.76 -6.75 6.37
C SER A 115 27.95 -5.90 5.38
N LEU A 116 26.98 -5.11 5.88
CA LEU A 116 26.24 -4.18 5.04
C LEU A 116 27.18 -3.19 4.33
N ALA A 117 28.18 -2.67 5.03
CA ALA A 117 29.17 -1.76 4.47
C ALA A 117 29.94 -2.41 3.30
N ASP A 118 30.45 -3.64 3.47
CA ASP A 118 31.17 -4.35 2.40
C ASP A 118 30.26 -4.62 1.19
N TYR A 119 29.00 -4.98 1.43
CA TYR A 119 28.00 -5.18 0.39
C TYR A 119 27.80 -3.90 -0.45
N LEU A 120 27.67 -2.74 0.21
CA LEU A 120 27.46 -1.44 -0.42
C LEU A 120 28.70 -0.95 -1.17
N HIS A 121 29.89 -0.99 -0.55
CA HIS A 121 31.16 -0.58 -1.18
C HIS A 121 31.51 -1.43 -2.41
N ALA A 122 31.05 -2.68 -2.47
CA ALA A 122 31.24 -3.52 -3.65
C ALA A 122 30.35 -3.09 -4.85
N ARG A 123 29.29 -2.30 -4.63
CA ARG A 123 28.23 -2.03 -5.61
C ARG A 123 28.00 -0.56 -5.91
N PHE A 124 28.38 0.33 -4.99
CA PHE A 124 28.11 1.76 -5.06
C PHE A 124 29.36 2.57 -4.76
N ASP A 125 29.37 3.79 -5.28
CA ASP A 125 30.37 4.82 -5.01
C ASP A 125 29.75 5.85 -4.04
N PRO A 126 30.26 6.00 -2.80
CA PRO A 126 29.67 6.87 -1.79
C PRO A 126 29.70 8.36 -2.16
N ASP A 127 30.57 8.76 -3.08
CA ASP A 127 30.65 10.15 -3.55
C ASP A 127 29.64 10.43 -4.69
N LYS A 128 29.02 9.39 -5.26
CA LYS A 128 28.14 9.52 -6.43
C LYS A 128 26.71 9.05 -6.19
N HIS A 129 26.49 8.15 -5.24
CA HIS A 129 25.21 7.48 -5.07
C HIS A 129 24.59 7.78 -3.71
N VAL A 130 23.28 8.06 -3.72
CA VAL A 130 22.42 7.90 -2.55
C VAL A 130 21.86 6.48 -2.58
N VAL A 131 22.08 5.72 -1.51
CA VAL A 131 21.50 4.39 -1.37
C VAL A 131 20.07 4.53 -0.85
N ALA A 132 19.08 4.27 -1.71
CA ALA A 132 17.70 4.16 -1.29
C ALA A 132 17.48 2.75 -0.73
N PHE A 133 16.90 2.60 0.47
CA PHE A 133 16.74 1.27 1.04
C PHE A 133 15.45 1.11 1.84
N THR A 134 14.98 -0.13 1.88
CA THR A 134 13.81 -0.55 2.64
C THR A 134 14.05 -1.91 3.29
N MET A 135 13.14 -2.34 4.15
CA MET A 135 13.20 -3.62 4.84
C MET A 135 11.97 -4.45 4.49
N ALA A 136 12.15 -5.75 4.26
CA ALA A 136 11.03 -6.61 3.90
C ALA A 136 11.15 -8.03 4.47
N THR A 137 9.99 -8.62 4.75
CA THR A 137 9.79 -10.05 4.94
C THR A 137 9.11 -10.64 3.71
N GLY A 138 9.22 -11.95 3.51
CA GLY A 138 8.44 -12.68 2.51
C GLY A 138 6.97 -12.82 2.89
N GLU A 139 6.60 -12.74 4.17
CA GLU A 139 5.19 -12.83 4.62
C GLU A 139 4.82 -11.86 5.79
N PRO A 140 3.86 -10.92 5.60
CA PRO A 140 3.36 -10.50 4.30
C PRO A 140 4.50 -9.97 3.43
N ASN A 141 4.34 -10.15 2.14
CA ASN A 141 5.36 -9.84 1.16
C ASN A 141 5.36 -8.33 0.85
N TYR A 142 6.35 -7.59 1.36
CA TYR A 142 6.55 -6.17 1.02
C TYR A 142 7.46 -5.98 -0.21
N VAL A 143 7.98 -7.08 -0.78
CA VAL A 143 8.83 -7.02 -1.98
C VAL A 143 8.09 -6.45 -3.20
N PRO A 144 6.79 -6.71 -3.45
CA PRO A 144 6.05 -6.07 -4.54
C PRO A 144 6.08 -4.54 -4.48
N GLN A 145 6.01 -3.94 -3.29
CA GLN A 145 6.09 -2.49 -3.14
C GLN A 145 7.51 -1.98 -3.35
N ALA A 146 8.53 -2.71 -2.88
CA ALA A 146 9.93 -2.40 -3.22
C ALA A 146 10.18 -2.48 -4.73
N ARG A 147 9.58 -3.45 -5.43
CA ARG A 147 9.60 -3.53 -6.91
C ARG A 147 8.92 -2.33 -7.54
N ASN A 148 7.81 -1.86 -6.97
CA ASN A 148 7.13 -0.67 -7.47
C ASN A 148 8.02 0.56 -7.34
N TRP A 149 8.65 0.73 -6.17
CA TRP A 149 9.57 1.82 -5.91
C TRP A 149 10.76 1.77 -6.89
N ASP A 150 11.36 0.59 -7.09
CA ASP A 150 12.48 0.36 -8.03
C ASP A 150 12.12 0.58 -9.50
N ALA A 151 10.90 0.21 -9.91
CA ALA A 151 10.40 0.52 -11.24
C ALA A 151 10.11 2.02 -11.39
N LYS A 152 9.53 2.64 -10.35
CA LYS A 152 9.12 4.04 -10.39
C LYS A 152 10.31 4.98 -10.43
N ARG A 153 11.34 4.71 -9.63
CA ARG A 153 12.60 5.48 -9.67
C ARG A 153 13.27 5.37 -11.04
N ALA A 154 13.20 4.22 -11.72
CA ALA A 154 13.70 4.08 -13.09
C ALA A 154 12.87 4.91 -14.11
N GLU A 155 11.54 4.95 -14.00
CA GLU A 155 10.69 5.83 -14.82
C GLU A 155 11.01 7.31 -14.63
N LEU A 156 11.36 7.69 -13.40
CA LEU A 156 11.73 9.05 -13.01
C LEU A 156 13.18 9.41 -13.39
N GLY A 157 13.95 8.47 -13.95
CA GLY A 157 15.35 8.69 -14.36
C GLY A 157 16.35 8.73 -13.20
N MET A 158 15.96 8.19 -12.03
CA MET A 158 16.83 8.11 -10.84
C MET A 158 17.80 6.92 -10.94
N ASP A 159 18.91 7.02 -10.20
CA ASP A 159 19.95 6.00 -10.18
C ASP A 159 19.45 4.61 -9.72
N ASP A 160 20.13 3.56 -10.17
CA ASP A 160 19.86 2.17 -9.79
C ASP A 160 20.46 1.85 -8.41
N SER A 161 19.91 2.47 -7.37
CA SER A 161 20.45 2.45 -5.99
C SER A 161 19.53 1.86 -4.92
N VAL A 162 18.40 1.26 -5.30
CA VAL A 162 17.47 0.62 -4.36
C VAL A 162 18.06 -0.67 -3.82
N VAL A 163 18.05 -0.84 -2.50
CA VAL A 163 18.46 -2.06 -1.79
C VAL A 163 17.36 -2.50 -0.83
N VAL A 164 16.98 -3.79 -0.89
CA VAL A 164 16.07 -4.41 0.08
C VAL A 164 16.87 -5.15 1.14
N LEU A 165 16.71 -4.77 2.40
CA LEU A 165 17.26 -5.50 3.54
C LEU A 165 16.26 -6.61 3.91
N CYS A 166 16.59 -7.85 3.56
CA CYS A 166 15.70 -8.98 3.74
C CYS A 166 15.83 -9.59 5.13
N LEU A 167 14.69 -9.88 5.76
CA LEU A 167 14.61 -10.37 7.14
C LEU A 167 14.29 -11.88 7.23
N ASP A 168 14.08 -12.52 6.07
CA ASP A 168 13.89 -13.96 5.88
C ASP A 168 14.33 -14.40 4.47
N GLU A 169 14.42 -15.72 4.24
CA GLU A 169 14.81 -16.29 2.94
C GLU A 169 13.77 -16.04 1.84
N ALA A 170 12.48 -16.02 2.21
CA ALA A 170 11.41 -15.79 1.26
C ALA A 170 11.53 -14.40 0.61
N CYS A 171 11.89 -13.37 1.38
CA CYS A 171 12.23 -12.06 0.83
C CYS A 171 13.38 -12.12 -0.18
N LEU A 172 14.47 -12.83 0.13
CA LEU A 172 15.62 -12.96 -0.77
C LEU A 172 15.23 -13.64 -2.09
N ASP A 173 14.43 -14.71 -2.02
CA ASP A 173 13.93 -15.42 -3.19
C ASP A 173 13.01 -14.55 -4.07
N GLU A 174 12.14 -13.76 -3.44
CA GLU A 174 11.27 -12.80 -4.13
C GLU A 174 12.07 -11.65 -4.76
N CYS A 175 13.06 -11.11 -4.06
CA CYS A 175 13.95 -10.07 -4.59
C CYS A 175 14.77 -10.59 -5.77
N GLU A 176 15.31 -11.80 -5.68
CA GLU A 176 16.06 -12.44 -6.77
C GLU A 176 15.18 -12.62 -8.01
N ARG A 177 13.95 -13.12 -7.82
CA ARG A 177 12.99 -13.29 -8.91
C ARG A 177 12.56 -11.95 -9.52
N GLY A 178 12.40 -10.93 -8.68
CA GLY A 178 12.03 -9.57 -9.08
C GLY A 178 13.17 -8.76 -9.68
N GLY A 179 14.41 -9.25 -9.68
CA GLY A 179 15.58 -8.52 -10.16
C GLY A 179 16.03 -7.38 -9.24
N LEU A 180 15.64 -7.39 -7.97
CA LEU A 180 16.04 -6.37 -7.00
C LEU A 180 17.44 -6.64 -6.46
N ARG A 181 18.08 -5.58 -5.95
CA ARG A 181 19.24 -5.73 -5.07
C ARG A 181 18.76 -6.04 -3.66
N ALA A 182 19.32 -7.06 -3.04
CA ALA A 182 18.94 -7.45 -1.70
C ALA A 182 20.12 -7.91 -0.85
N PHE A 183 20.02 -7.68 0.46
CA PHE A 183 21.04 -8.04 1.44
C PHE A 183 20.43 -8.90 2.54
N GLY A 184 21.01 -10.09 2.73
CA GLY A 184 20.54 -11.10 3.69
C GLY A 184 21.23 -11.07 5.06
N GLY A 185 22.10 -10.11 5.37
CA GLY A 185 22.84 -10.11 6.65
C GLY A 185 21.96 -10.10 7.91
N TYR A 186 20.67 -9.79 7.78
CA TYR A 186 19.70 -9.71 8.88
C TYR A 186 18.92 -11.00 9.16
N LEU A 187 19.14 -12.08 8.41
CA LEU A 187 18.39 -13.34 8.58
C LEU A 187 18.64 -14.03 9.93
N VAL A 188 19.85 -13.90 10.49
CA VAL A 188 20.31 -14.67 11.66
C VAL A 188 20.71 -13.79 12.85
N VAL A 189 20.13 -12.60 12.96
CA VAL A 189 20.47 -11.67 14.05
C VAL A 189 19.85 -12.13 15.37
N ASP A 190 20.70 -12.30 16.38
CA ASP A 190 20.27 -12.58 17.74
C ASP A 190 19.49 -11.39 18.32
N LEU A 191 18.23 -11.62 18.66
CA LEU A 191 17.39 -10.60 19.27
C LEU A 191 17.58 -10.60 20.79
N PRO A 192 17.79 -9.43 21.42
CA PRO A 192 17.71 -9.33 22.86
C PRO A 192 16.29 -9.70 23.32
N PRO A 193 16.12 -10.20 24.55
CA PRO A 193 14.78 -10.40 25.10
C PRO A 193 14.07 -9.04 25.23
N PRO A 194 12.75 -8.96 24.98
CA PRO A 194 12.01 -7.72 25.15
C PRO A 194 12.08 -7.27 26.62
N THR A 195 12.40 -6.00 26.85
CA THR A 195 12.57 -5.44 28.20
C THR A 195 11.25 -5.18 28.93
N SER A 196 10.12 -5.10 28.22
CA SER A 196 8.79 -4.91 28.80
C SER A 196 8.04 -6.26 28.96
N ARG A 197 7.63 -6.58 30.19
CA ARG A 197 6.90 -7.83 30.54
C ARG A 197 5.44 -7.88 30.06
N ARG A 198 4.96 -6.90 29.27
CA ARG A 198 3.58 -6.90 28.77
C ARG A 198 3.45 -7.96 27.65
N THR A 199 3.11 -9.18 28.07
CA THR A 199 2.77 -10.34 27.25
C THR A 199 1.52 -10.07 26.41
N LYS A 200 1.68 -9.58 25.17
CA LYS A 200 0.65 -9.67 24.13
C LYS A 200 1.28 -10.27 22.87
N ARG A 201 0.65 -11.33 22.32
CA ARG A 201 1.03 -11.95 21.02
C ARG A 201 0.98 -10.89 19.91
N GLY A 202 1.91 -10.94 18.95
CA GLY A 202 2.08 -9.91 17.92
C GLY A 202 3.25 -8.93 18.19
N LYS A 203 3.54 -8.66 19.47
CA LYS A 203 4.69 -7.82 19.87
C LYS A 203 6.06 -8.42 19.57
N GLU A 204 6.21 -9.74 19.48
CA GLU A 204 7.50 -10.35 19.14
C GLU A 204 7.94 -10.01 17.71
N ARG A 205 6.99 -9.99 16.78
CA ARG A 205 7.24 -9.53 15.41
C ARG A 205 7.52 -8.03 15.38
N GLY A 206 6.72 -7.22 16.07
CA GLY A 206 6.95 -5.78 16.20
C GLY A 206 8.32 -5.47 16.84
N HIS A 207 8.72 -6.24 17.84
CA HIS A 207 10.01 -6.13 18.51
C HIS A 207 11.17 -6.48 17.56
N ARG A 208 11.08 -7.63 16.86
CA ARG A 208 12.08 -8.00 15.86
C ARG A 208 12.22 -6.93 14.78
N MET A 209 11.10 -6.45 14.24
CA MET A 209 11.09 -5.43 13.19
C MET A 209 11.73 -4.13 13.67
N ALA A 210 11.30 -3.58 14.80
CA ALA A 210 11.84 -2.32 15.31
C ALA A 210 13.32 -2.46 15.72
N TYR A 211 13.72 -3.58 16.34
CA TYR A 211 15.13 -3.87 16.62
C TYR A 211 15.98 -3.83 15.35
N LEU A 212 15.58 -4.59 14.33
CA LEU A 212 16.33 -4.68 13.08
C LEU A 212 16.32 -3.36 12.33
N LYS A 213 15.24 -2.57 12.42
CA LYS A 213 15.14 -1.22 11.84
C LYS A 213 16.19 -0.31 12.45
N PHE A 214 16.25 -0.20 13.78
CA PHE A 214 17.27 0.65 14.43
C PHE A 214 18.69 0.17 14.18
N LEU A 215 18.93 -1.15 14.18
CA LEU A 215 20.23 -1.71 13.81
C LEU A 215 20.61 -1.33 12.37
N ALA A 216 19.68 -1.52 11.42
CA ALA A 216 19.92 -1.20 10.02
C ALA A 216 20.16 0.29 9.79
N MET A 217 19.41 1.18 10.45
CA MET A 217 19.64 2.63 10.35
C MET A 217 21.03 3.02 10.88
N LEU A 218 21.47 2.40 11.98
CA LEU A 218 22.81 2.61 12.53
C LEU A 218 23.91 2.09 11.58
N GLU A 219 23.79 0.86 11.07
CA GLU A 219 24.76 0.29 10.13
C GLU A 219 24.81 1.08 8.82
N MET A 220 23.67 1.54 8.31
CA MET A 220 23.61 2.42 7.14
C MET A 220 24.32 3.74 7.39
N ALA A 221 24.09 4.40 8.54
CA ALA A 221 24.80 5.62 8.89
C ALA A 221 26.32 5.41 9.02
N GLN A 222 26.74 4.25 9.56
CA GLN A 222 28.15 3.88 9.71
C GLN A 222 28.83 3.47 8.39
N SER A 223 28.05 3.09 7.37
CA SER A 223 28.58 2.61 6.08
C SER A 223 29.34 3.67 5.28
N GLY A 224 29.11 4.95 5.57
CA GLY A 224 29.68 6.08 4.84
C GLY A 224 28.88 6.52 3.61
N PHE A 225 27.70 5.94 3.36
CA PHE A 225 26.83 6.34 2.25
C PHE A 225 25.73 7.31 2.70
N PRO A 226 25.42 8.36 1.90
CA PRO A 226 24.14 9.04 2.05
C PRO A 226 23.01 8.07 1.69
N SER A 227 21.91 8.15 2.43
CA SER A 227 20.84 7.16 2.32
C SER A 227 19.45 7.77 2.37
N LEU A 228 18.53 7.21 1.59
CA LEU A 228 17.10 7.46 1.69
C LEU A 228 16.43 6.18 2.19
N PHE A 229 16.09 6.13 3.48
CA PHE A 229 15.22 5.08 4.00
C PHE A 229 13.80 5.34 3.51
N PHE A 230 13.08 4.28 3.15
CA PHE A 230 11.65 4.33 2.87
C PHE A 230 10.95 3.04 3.35
N GLU A 231 9.76 3.17 3.93
CA GLU A 231 8.95 2.02 4.33
C GLU A 231 8.33 1.32 3.11
N GLY A 232 8.01 0.03 3.29
CA GLY A 232 7.44 -0.82 2.23
C GLY A 232 6.05 -0.41 1.77
N ASP A 233 5.48 0.66 2.31
CA ASP A 233 4.19 1.23 1.94
C ASP A 233 4.31 2.70 1.52
N THR A 234 5.48 3.07 1.00
CA THR A 234 5.74 4.37 0.39
C THR A 234 5.71 4.32 -1.14
N PHE A 235 5.22 5.38 -1.77
CA PHE A 235 5.06 5.48 -3.22
C PHE A 235 5.56 6.83 -3.74
N LEU A 236 6.32 6.80 -4.85
CA LEU A 236 6.85 7.99 -5.51
C LEU A 236 5.88 8.51 -6.59
N THR A 237 5.68 9.83 -6.64
CA THR A 237 5.04 10.51 -7.77
C THR A 237 6.04 11.31 -8.60
N ALA A 238 7.15 11.74 -7.99
CA ALA A 238 8.26 12.47 -8.60
C ALA A 238 9.60 12.05 -7.96
N ASP A 239 10.72 12.49 -8.56
CA ASP A 239 12.06 12.36 -7.95
C ASP A 239 12.10 13.24 -6.68
N PRO A 240 12.37 12.68 -5.48
CA PRO A 240 12.38 13.46 -4.26
C PRO A 240 13.59 14.36 -4.08
N TYR A 241 14.74 14.06 -4.69
CA TYR A 241 15.99 14.78 -4.40
C TYR A 241 15.97 16.27 -4.77
N PRO A 242 15.37 16.71 -5.89
CA PRO A 242 15.24 18.14 -6.21
C PRO A 242 14.40 18.96 -5.22
N HIS A 243 13.64 18.29 -4.35
CA HIS A 243 12.72 18.90 -3.39
C HIS A 243 13.20 18.80 -1.94
N MET A 244 14.35 18.15 -1.73
CA MET A 244 15.05 18.08 -0.45
C MET A 244 16.26 19.01 -0.46
N LEU A 245 16.82 19.32 0.71
CA LEU A 245 18.12 19.97 0.79
C LEU A 245 19.20 19.04 0.20
N SER A 246 20.05 19.62 -0.64
CA SER A 246 21.10 18.90 -1.37
C SER A 246 22.14 18.30 -0.42
N LEU A 247 22.77 17.19 -0.81
CA LEU A 247 23.94 16.63 -0.09
C LEU A 247 25.14 17.58 0.00
N SER A 248 25.23 18.54 -0.93
CA SER A 248 26.26 19.59 -0.91
C SER A 248 25.99 20.68 0.13
N ASP A 249 24.76 20.74 0.67
CA ASP A 249 24.39 21.64 1.76
C ASP A 249 24.81 21.01 3.09
N ASP A 250 25.73 21.68 3.80
CA ASP A 250 26.26 21.21 5.07
C ASP A 250 25.44 21.68 6.29
N SER A 251 24.31 22.36 6.08
CA SER A 251 23.43 22.86 7.13
C SER A 251 22.56 21.79 7.79
N TRP A 252 22.49 20.59 7.21
CA TRP A 252 21.63 19.51 7.69
C TRP A 252 22.38 18.17 7.80
N ASP A 253 21.84 17.28 8.64
CA ASP A 253 22.28 15.89 8.81
C ASP A 253 21.17 14.90 8.45
N LEU A 254 19.94 15.19 8.90
CA LEU A 254 18.74 14.39 8.64
C LEU A 254 17.61 15.27 8.10
N GLN A 255 16.81 14.69 7.22
CA GLN A 255 15.57 15.26 6.70
C GLN A 255 14.41 14.29 6.95
N PHE A 256 13.38 14.77 7.64
CA PHE A 256 12.14 14.04 7.96
C PHE A 256 10.93 14.84 7.48
N THR A 257 9.76 14.22 7.46
CA THR A 257 8.49 14.96 7.51
C THR A 257 7.92 15.02 8.90
N GLU A 258 7.13 16.06 9.18
CA GLU A 258 6.31 16.10 10.39
C GLU A 258 5.22 15.01 10.33
N ASP A 259 4.79 14.56 11.51
CA ASP A 259 3.73 13.58 11.65
C ASP A 259 2.78 13.95 12.82
N ILE A 260 1.50 13.61 12.71
CA ILE A 260 0.47 13.87 13.72
C ILE A 260 0.84 13.17 15.02
N GLY A 261 0.82 13.92 16.13
CA GLY A 261 1.10 13.36 17.45
C GLY A 261 2.60 13.18 17.74
N TYR A 262 3.42 13.14 16.68
CA TYR A 262 4.84 12.84 16.69
C TYR A 262 5.65 14.05 16.22
N VAL A 263 6.98 14.00 16.32
CA VAL A 263 7.84 15.05 15.76
C VAL A 263 8.26 14.68 14.34
N VAL A 264 8.51 13.39 14.11
CA VAL A 264 9.04 12.89 12.84
C VAL A 264 8.20 11.71 12.34
N ASN A 265 7.98 11.65 11.03
CA ASN A 265 7.44 10.48 10.35
C ASN A 265 8.57 9.48 10.06
N PHE A 266 8.38 8.20 10.40
CA PHE A 266 9.37 7.15 10.07
C PHE A 266 9.18 6.59 8.64
N GLY A 267 8.17 7.02 7.89
CA GLY A 267 7.90 6.50 6.54
C GLY A 267 9.05 6.66 5.56
N TRP A 268 9.78 7.77 5.66
CA TRP A 268 11.01 7.98 4.91
C TRP A 268 11.94 8.93 5.64
N ILE A 269 13.24 8.74 5.42
CA ILE A 269 14.28 9.52 6.10
C ILE A 269 15.44 9.70 5.14
N PHE A 270 15.79 10.95 4.84
CA PHE A 270 16.98 11.25 4.06
C PHE A 270 18.12 11.62 5.02
N SER A 271 19.27 10.95 4.88
CA SER A 271 20.34 10.99 5.87
C SER A 271 21.70 11.16 5.22
N ARG A 272 22.55 12.00 5.83
CA ARG A 272 23.99 12.06 5.53
C ARG A 272 24.74 11.12 6.46
N PRO A 273 25.87 10.53 6.04
CA PRO A 273 26.69 9.68 6.90
C PRO A 273 27.60 10.53 7.82
N SER A 274 27.05 11.55 8.47
CA SER A 274 27.79 12.43 9.37
C SER A 274 28.02 11.79 10.74
N THR A 275 29.04 12.25 11.46
CA THR A 275 29.28 11.82 12.86
C THR A 275 28.05 12.06 13.74
N ALA A 276 27.33 13.16 13.53
CA ALA A 276 26.10 13.47 14.24
C ALA A 276 24.98 12.47 13.93
N THR A 277 24.81 12.09 12.66
CA THR A 277 23.85 11.06 12.24
C THR A 277 24.16 9.69 12.86
N VAL A 278 25.43 9.28 12.86
CA VAL A 278 25.86 8.04 13.52
C VAL A 278 25.57 8.09 15.03
N ALA A 279 25.88 9.20 15.69
CA ALA A 279 25.61 9.38 17.12
C ALA A 279 24.10 9.35 17.44
N PHE A 280 23.26 9.94 16.58
CA PHE A 280 21.81 9.90 16.70
C PHE A 280 21.27 8.47 16.61
N TRP A 281 21.66 7.71 15.58
CA TRP A 281 21.19 6.34 15.41
C TRP A 281 21.73 5.39 16.49
N GLN A 282 22.95 5.61 16.99
CA GLN A 282 23.47 4.87 18.14
C GLN A 282 22.61 5.14 19.38
N ARG A 283 22.29 6.41 19.66
CA ARG A 283 21.40 6.80 20.76
C ARG A 283 20.00 6.20 20.61
N ALA A 284 19.46 6.17 19.40
CA ALA A 284 18.16 5.56 19.11
C ALA A 284 18.17 4.05 19.34
N PHE A 285 19.19 3.35 18.84
CA PHE A 285 19.38 1.92 19.07
C PHE A 285 19.52 1.60 20.56
N ASP A 286 20.39 2.31 21.29
CA ASP A 286 20.58 2.12 22.74
C ASP A 286 19.30 2.39 23.54
N ALA A 287 18.56 3.44 23.17
CA ALA A 287 17.26 3.76 23.78
C ALA A 287 16.24 2.65 23.52
N TYR A 288 16.25 2.07 22.32
CA TYR A 288 15.36 0.98 21.96
C TYR A 288 15.69 -0.28 22.76
N LEU A 289 16.97 -0.66 22.86
CA LEU A 289 17.41 -1.78 23.70
C LEU A 289 16.94 -1.64 25.15
N LYS A 290 16.91 -0.41 25.67
CA LYS A 290 16.49 -0.14 27.04
C LYS A 290 14.98 -0.18 27.21
N LYS A 291 14.22 0.47 26.32
CA LYS A 291 12.78 0.72 26.52
C LYS A 291 11.86 -0.22 25.75
N ASN A 292 12.34 -0.78 24.63
CA ASN A 292 11.53 -1.50 23.66
C ASN A 292 10.26 -0.72 23.25
N GLU A 293 10.46 0.55 22.89
CA GLU A 293 9.41 1.50 22.52
C GLU A 293 9.18 1.46 21.00
N TRP A 294 7.98 1.83 20.55
CA TRP A 294 7.67 1.93 19.13
C TRP A 294 8.58 2.96 18.45
N ASP A 295 8.97 2.72 17.20
CA ASP A 295 10.09 3.41 16.55
C ASP A 295 9.85 4.91 16.35
N GLN A 296 8.69 5.28 15.83
CA GLN A 296 8.29 6.66 15.62
C GLN A 296 8.12 7.43 16.93
N GLN A 297 7.54 6.79 17.96
CA GLN A 297 7.42 7.35 19.30
C GLN A 297 8.80 7.60 19.91
N LEU A 298 9.69 6.61 19.84
CA LEU A 298 11.04 6.69 20.38
C LEU A 298 11.85 7.81 19.71
N LEU A 299 11.87 7.87 18.37
CA LEU A 299 12.60 8.92 17.66
C LEU A 299 12.05 10.31 17.98
N SER A 300 10.73 10.45 17.97
CA SER A 300 10.08 11.71 18.33
C SER A 300 10.43 12.13 19.75
N GLY A 301 10.50 11.17 20.69
CA GLY A 301 10.95 11.40 22.04
C GLY A 301 12.40 11.86 22.13
N ILE A 302 13.32 11.26 21.36
CA ILE A 302 14.73 11.65 21.31
C ILE A 302 14.88 13.08 20.77
N VAL A 303 14.23 13.38 19.65
CA VAL A 303 14.27 14.72 19.06
C VAL A 303 13.67 15.73 20.05
N ARG A 304 12.47 15.48 20.57
CA ARG A 304 11.77 16.43 21.46
C ARG A 304 12.48 16.67 22.79
N ALA A 305 13.08 15.65 23.41
CA ALA A 305 13.62 15.75 24.76
C ALA A 305 14.93 16.54 24.87
N GLY A 306 15.64 16.75 23.76
CA GLY A 306 16.97 17.37 23.76
C GLY A 306 17.20 18.42 22.68
N ALA A 307 16.23 18.68 21.81
CA ALA A 307 16.42 19.57 20.69
C ALA A 307 15.85 20.98 20.91
N ARG A 308 16.54 21.96 20.34
CA ARG A 308 16.00 23.31 20.11
C ARG A 308 15.25 23.32 18.79
N GLU A 309 13.96 23.62 18.84
CA GLU A 309 13.14 23.85 17.64
C GLU A 309 13.34 25.28 17.12
N THR A 310 13.44 25.46 15.80
CA THR A 310 13.33 26.78 15.17
C THR A 310 12.45 26.72 13.95
N ARG A 311 11.68 27.78 13.73
CA ARG A 311 10.86 27.96 12.52
C ARG A 311 11.29 29.25 11.82
N GLY A 312 11.36 29.23 10.50
CA GLY A 312 11.56 30.42 9.68
C GLY A 312 10.40 31.41 9.86
N GLU A 313 10.64 32.69 9.60
CA GLU A 313 9.62 33.74 9.77
C GLU A 313 8.34 33.48 8.96
N ASN A 314 8.47 32.76 7.83
CA ASN A 314 7.36 32.42 6.95
C ASN A 314 6.82 31.00 7.18
N GLY A 315 7.37 30.24 8.14
CA GLY A 315 6.99 28.84 8.41
C GLY A 315 7.43 27.82 7.36
N ASP A 316 8.14 28.27 6.32
CA ASP A 316 8.70 27.47 5.23
C ASP A 316 9.94 26.66 5.64
N GLN A 317 10.59 27.09 6.72
CA GLN A 317 11.70 26.40 7.34
C GLN A 317 11.28 25.88 8.71
N HIS A 318 11.56 24.61 8.98
CA HIS A 318 11.35 24.03 10.29
C HIS A 318 12.50 23.09 10.62
N TRP A 319 13.12 23.32 11.76
CA TRP A 319 14.38 22.68 12.14
C TRP A 319 14.38 22.25 13.60
N TRP A 320 15.10 21.17 13.88
CA TRP A 320 15.43 20.71 15.23
C TRP A 320 16.93 20.53 15.37
N PHE A 321 17.50 21.07 16.45
CA PHE A 321 18.94 21.02 16.74
C PHE A 321 19.20 20.28 18.05
N LEU A 322 19.88 19.12 18.00
CA LEU A 322 20.33 18.41 19.20
C LEU A 322 21.78 18.80 19.44
N ASP A 323 21.96 19.90 20.17
CA ASP A 323 23.25 20.57 20.35
C ASP A 323 24.31 19.66 21.02
N ASP A 324 23.89 18.66 21.80
CA ASP A 324 24.80 17.74 22.52
C ASP A 324 25.50 16.70 21.62
N ILE A 325 24.94 16.47 20.42
CA ILE A 325 25.53 15.60 19.38
C ILE A 325 25.74 16.34 18.05
N ASP A 326 25.60 17.67 18.04
CA ASP A 326 25.68 18.54 16.85
C ASP A 326 24.77 18.05 15.70
N LEU A 327 23.59 17.51 16.01
CA LEU A 327 22.66 17.00 14.99
C LEU A 327 21.71 18.11 14.54
N ARG A 328 21.58 18.26 13.22
CA ARG A 328 20.69 19.22 12.57
C ARG A 328 19.65 18.47 11.74
N VAL A 329 18.40 18.59 12.17
CA VAL A 329 17.27 17.96 11.52
C VAL A 329 16.46 19.02 10.80
N SER A 330 16.27 18.86 9.50
CA SER A 330 15.38 19.69 8.69
C SER A 330 14.06 18.97 8.47
N MET A 331 12.95 19.67 8.66
CA MET A 331 11.61 19.15 8.41
C MET A 331 11.16 19.56 7.01
N LEU A 332 10.83 18.57 6.22
CA LEU A 332 10.30 18.70 4.86
C LEU A 332 8.86 19.24 4.93
N PRO A 333 8.47 20.13 4.00
CA PRO A 333 7.17 20.79 4.03
C PRO A 333 6.02 19.81 3.70
N LEU A 334 4.96 19.83 4.50
CA LEU A 334 3.77 18.98 4.33
C LEU A 334 3.07 19.15 2.97
N SER A 335 3.17 20.34 2.38
CA SER A 335 2.61 20.60 1.05
C SER A 335 3.31 19.84 -0.08
N THR A 336 4.51 19.32 0.19
CA THR A 336 5.32 18.57 -0.80
C THR A 336 5.53 17.12 -0.37
N PHE A 337 5.71 16.90 0.94
CA PHE A 337 5.95 15.60 1.54
C PHE A 337 4.97 15.42 2.69
N ARG A 338 3.97 14.54 2.54
CA ARG A 338 3.02 14.22 3.61
C ARG A 338 2.60 12.77 3.53
N ALA A 339 2.41 12.18 4.69
CA ALA A 339 1.84 10.84 4.78
C ALA A 339 0.32 10.92 4.67
N THR A 340 -0.31 9.89 4.09
CA THR A 340 -1.75 9.91 3.80
C THR A 340 -2.59 9.99 5.06
N HIS A 341 -2.12 9.45 6.19
CA HIS A 341 -2.85 9.56 7.46
C HIS A 341 -2.90 10.98 8.01
N VAL A 342 -1.99 11.85 7.56
CA VAL A 342 -2.00 13.26 7.91
C VAL A 342 -3.26 13.96 7.36
N GLU A 343 -3.64 13.58 6.13
CA GLU A 343 -4.87 14.01 5.49
C GLU A 343 -6.09 13.32 6.10
N MET A 344 -6.01 12.00 6.33
CA MET A 344 -7.09 11.20 6.94
C MET A 344 -7.58 11.81 8.26
N LEU A 345 -6.66 12.27 9.10
CA LEU A 345 -6.97 12.73 10.44
C LEU A 345 -7.21 14.25 10.51
N ASN A 346 -7.45 14.93 9.37
CA ASN A 346 -7.68 16.37 9.28
C ASN A 346 -6.55 17.27 9.80
N TRP A 347 -5.34 16.76 9.96
CA TRP A 347 -4.24 17.60 10.42
C TRP A 347 -3.68 18.46 9.30
N TYR A 348 -3.76 17.95 8.06
CA TYR A 348 -3.47 18.69 6.85
C TYR A 348 -4.61 18.49 5.86
N THR A 349 -5.24 19.58 5.43
CA THR A 349 -6.20 19.55 4.32
C THR A 349 -5.51 20.19 3.13
N PRO A 350 -5.11 19.42 2.10
CA PRO A 350 -4.52 20.00 0.91
C PRO A 350 -5.53 20.92 0.22
N GLU A 351 -5.04 21.99 -0.39
CA GLU A 351 -5.88 22.86 -1.22
C GLU A 351 -6.34 22.09 -2.47
N ALA A 352 -7.48 22.48 -3.04
CA ALA A 352 -8.11 21.73 -4.14
C ALA A 352 -7.24 21.65 -5.42
N ASP A 353 -6.34 22.60 -5.62
CA ASP A 353 -5.38 22.67 -6.72
C ASP A 353 -3.95 22.27 -6.32
N GLU A 354 -3.76 21.82 -5.08
CA GLU A 354 -2.48 21.35 -4.60
C GLU A 354 -2.06 20.08 -5.33
N LEU A 355 -0.76 19.98 -5.64
CA LEU A 355 -0.22 18.80 -6.29
C LEU A 355 -0.18 17.61 -5.32
N GLU A 356 -0.15 16.40 -5.90
CA GLU A 356 0.09 15.18 -5.12
C GLU A 356 1.43 15.25 -4.39
N PRO A 357 1.54 14.66 -3.19
CA PRO A 357 2.81 14.52 -2.49
C PRO A 357 3.82 13.78 -3.36
N ILE A 358 5.09 14.17 -3.25
CA ILE A 358 6.20 13.53 -3.95
C ILE A 358 6.42 12.10 -3.46
N MET A 359 6.29 11.92 -2.15
CA MET A 359 6.31 10.63 -1.47
C MET A 359 5.03 10.47 -0.66
N ASN A 360 4.30 9.39 -0.92
CA ASN A 360 3.06 9.08 -0.23
C ASN A 360 3.29 7.88 0.70
N HIS A 361 3.03 8.03 1.99
CA HIS A 361 3.19 6.96 2.99
C HIS A 361 1.83 6.49 3.50
N LEU A 362 1.59 5.18 3.41
CA LEU A 362 0.30 4.54 3.67
C LEU A 362 0.24 3.80 5.02
N THR A 363 0.86 4.36 6.07
CA THR A 363 1.07 3.69 7.38
C THR A 363 -0.22 3.23 8.09
N ALA A 364 -1.34 3.91 7.86
CA ALA A 364 -2.66 3.60 8.45
C ALA A 364 -3.65 2.95 7.47
N VAL A 365 -3.15 2.40 6.36
CA VAL A 365 -3.96 1.74 5.33
C VAL A 365 -3.89 0.22 5.51
N THR A 366 -4.99 -0.51 5.33
CA THR A 366 -4.94 -1.98 5.40
C THR A 366 -4.06 -2.54 4.27
N PHE A 367 -3.40 -3.67 4.49
CA PHE A 367 -2.47 -4.24 3.51
C PHE A 367 -3.08 -4.47 2.11
N PRO A 368 -4.31 -5.01 1.97
CA PRO A 368 -4.95 -5.10 0.65
C PRO A 368 -5.12 -3.73 -0.02
N ASN A 369 -5.56 -2.72 0.74
CA ASN A 369 -5.77 -1.38 0.21
C ASN A 369 -4.45 -0.70 -0.18
N ARG A 370 -3.32 -1.01 0.49
CA ARG A 370 -1.98 -0.56 0.09
C ARG A 370 -1.57 -1.06 -1.30
N GLN A 371 -2.14 -2.14 -1.80
CA GLN A 371 -1.84 -2.67 -3.13
C GLN A 371 -2.72 -2.05 -4.23
N PHE A 372 -3.93 -1.62 -3.89
CA PHE A 372 -4.90 -1.10 -4.85
C PHE A 372 -4.89 0.42 -4.93
N TYR A 373 -4.84 1.11 -3.79
CA TYR A 373 -4.91 2.57 -3.73
C TYR A 373 -3.85 3.27 -4.60
N PRO A 374 -2.56 2.86 -4.59
CA PRO A 374 -1.58 3.45 -5.50
C PRO A 374 -1.92 3.31 -6.99
N LYS A 375 -2.65 2.26 -7.39
CA LYS A 375 -3.10 2.07 -8.77
C LYS A 375 -4.22 3.05 -9.11
N GLU A 376 -5.21 3.18 -8.22
CA GLU A 376 -6.29 4.16 -8.34
C GLU A 376 -5.77 5.60 -8.48
N ARG A 377 -4.68 5.92 -7.78
CA ARG A 377 -4.02 7.23 -7.83
C ARG A 377 -3.00 7.38 -8.97
N GLY A 378 -2.70 6.32 -9.71
CA GLY A 378 -1.73 6.32 -10.80
C GLY A 378 -0.26 6.41 -10.35
N TRP A 379 0.00 6.12 -9.08
CA TRP A 379 1.34 6.04 -8.47
C TRP A 379 2.03 4.69 -8.75
N ALA A 380 1.23 3.65 -9.05
CA ALA A 380 1.74 2.34 -9.39
C ALA A 380 2.37 2.30 -10.80
N THR A 381 3.41 1.49 -10.93
CA THR A 381 4.07 1.16 -12.19
C THR A 381 3.47 -0.09 -12.84
N ASP A 382 3.88 -0.42 -14.07
CA ASP A 382 3.47 -1.64 -14.77
C ASP A 382 4.16 -2.91 -14.23
N LEU A 383 3.96 -3.17 -12.94
CA LEU A 383 4.43 -4.40 -12.31
C LEU A 383 3.64 -5.61 -12.79
N ASP A 384 4.35 -6.70 -13.08
CA ASP A 384 3.77 -7.97 -13.51
C ASP A 384 2.79 -7.82 -14.70
N SER A 385 3.09 -6.83 -15.55
CA SER A 385 2.27 -6.43 -16.69
C SER A 385 0.84 -6.04 -16.30
N PHE A 386 0.64 -5.45 -15.13
CA PHE A 386 -0.68 -5.00 -14.67
C PHE A 386 -1.37 -4.11 -15.73
N TYR A 387 -0.67 -3.13 -16.28
CA TYR A 387 -1.15 -2.21 -17.31
C TYR A 387 -0.97 -2.72 -18.74
N SER A 388 0.04 -3.54 -19.00
CA SER A 388 0.36 -3.99 -20.37
C SER A 388 -0.24 -5.33 -20.78
N ARG A 389 -0.64 -6.19 -19.84
CA ARG A 389 -1.25 -7.49 -20.15
C ARG A 389 -2.72 -7.33 -20.51
N ARG A 390 -3.02 -7.51 -21.80
CA ARG A 390 -4.38 -7.63 -22.32
C ARG A 390 -5.11 -8.79 -21.65
N ARG A 391 -6.31 -8.52 -21.14
CA ARG A 391 -7.19 -9.50 -20.49
C ARG A 391 -8.66 -9.17 -20.73
N PRO A 392 -9.56 -10.16 -20.67
CA PRO A 392 -10.99 -9.91 -20.64
C PRO A 392 -11.37 -9.09 -19.40
N VAL A 393 -12.19 -8.06 -19.61
CA VAL A 393 -12.65 -7.11 -18.61
C VAL A 393 -14.17 -7.17 -18.51
N LEU A 394 -14.67 -7.18 -17.27
CA LEU A 394 -16.03 -6.85 -16.91
C LEU A 394 -16.01 -5.43 -16.34
N ALA A 395 -16.86 -4.56 -16.84
CA ALA A 395 -17.01 -3.18 -16.39
C ALA A 395 -18.48 -2.88 -16.12
N SER A 396 -18.73 -1.83 -15.37
CA SER A 396 -20.08 -1.27 -15.19
C SER A 396 -20.09 0.19 -15.56
N GLY A 397 -21.25 0.70 -16.00
CA GLY A 397 -21.50 2.13 -15.99
C GLY A 397 -21.51 2.74 -14.58
N PRO A 398 -21.68 4.07 -14.46
CA PRO A 398 -21.79 4.76 -13.18
C PRO A 398 -22.90 4.17 -12.30
N LEU A 399 -22.68 4.15 -10.99
CA LEU A 399 -23.66 3.63 -10.04
C LEU A 399 -24.43 4.78 -9.41
N ASN A 400 -25.76 4.65 -9.34
CA ASN A 400 -26.60 5.62 -8.64
C ASN A 400 -27.70 4.87 -7.87
N GLY A 401 -27.74 5.02 -6.55
CA GLY A 401 -28.68 4.30 -5.70
C GLY A 401 -28.51 4.64 -4.22
N THR A 402 -29.25 3.93 -3.39
CA THR A 402 -28.96 3.86 -1.95
C THR A 402 -27.68 3.07 -1.71
N LEU A 403 -27.06 3.25 -0.53
CA LEU A 403 -25.86 2.49 -0.15
C LEU A 403 -26.10 0.97 -0.24
N HIS A 404 -27.29 0.52 0.15
CA HIS A 404 -27.70 -0.87 0.06
C HIS A 404 -27.71 -1.38 -1.39
N GLU A 405 -28.30 -0.62 -2.31
CA GLU A 405 -28.36 -1.00 -3.73
C GLU A 405 -26.97 -1.03 -4.36
N VAL A 406 -26.09 -0.08 -4.01
CA VAL A 406 -24.69 -0.05 -4.45
C VAL A 406 -23.93 -1.27 -3.95
N LEU A 407 -24.04 -1.62 -2.66
CA LEU A 407 -23.36 -2.78 -2.08
C LEU A 407 -23.86 -4.09 -2.69
N ARG A 408 -25.17 -4.22 -2.88
CA ARG A 408 -25.76 -5.37 -3.56
C ARG A 408 -25.18 -5.53 -4.97
N TYR A 409 -25.10 -4.44 -5.73
CA TYR A 409 -24.56 -4.51 -7.08
C TYR A 409 -23.06 -4.78 -7.11
N ALA A 410 -22.29 -4.19 -6.20
CA ALA A 410 -20.87 -4.46 -6.05
C ALA A 410 -20.61 -5.96 -5.84
N ARG A 411 -21.37 -6.61 -4.97
CA ARG A 411 -21.29 -8.07 -4.75
C ARG A 411 -21.65 -8.85 -6.01
N THR A 412 -22.67 -8.42 -6.76
CA THR A 412 -23.01 -8.99 -8.07
C THR A 412 -21.85 -8.87 -9.06
N LEU A 413 -21.19 -7.71 -9.15
CA LEU A 413 -20.03 -7.50 -10.02
C LEU A 413 -18.85 -8.40 -9.62
N TYR A 414 -18.58 -8.52 -8.31
CA TYR A 414 -17.55 -9.42 -7.79
C TYR A 414 -17.83 -10.88 -8.15
N VAL A 415 -19.06 -11.35 -7.94
CA VAL A 415 -19.44 -12.73 -8.30
C VAL A 415 -19.31 -12.92 -9.81
N LEU A 416 -19.89 -12.04 -10.64
CA LEU A 416 -19.81 -12.15 -12.09
C LEU A 416 -18.37 -12.16 -12.61
N SER A 417 -17.50 -11.31 -12.07
CA SER A 417 -16.07 -11.29 -12.39
C SER A 417 -15.41 -12.62 -12.04
N ALA A 418 -15.60 -13.10 -10.81
CA ALA A 418 -15.04 -14.37 -10.34
C ALA A 418 -15.47 -15.55 -11.22
N VAL A 419 -16.78 -15.68 -11.48
CA VAL A 419 -17.32 -16.84 -12.21
C VAL A 419 -17.11 -16.78 -13.72
N SER A 420 -16.87 -15.58 -14.29
CA SER A 420 -16.57 -15.41 -15.72
C SER A 420 -15.06 -15.42 -16.01
N GLY A 421 -14.22 -15.32 -14.98
CA GLY A 421 -12.76 -15.19 -15.14
C GLY A 421 -12.35 -13.87 -15.79
N ARG A 422 -13.18 -12.83 -15.72
CA ARG A 422 -12.91 -11.49 -16.26
C ARG A 422 -12.36 -10.60 -15.15
N ALA A 423 -11.34 -9.81 -15.47
CA ALA A 423 -10.87 -8.74 -14.58
C ALA A 423 -11.98 -7.72 -14.37
N LEU A 424 -12.15 -7.19 -13.15
CA LEU A 424 -13.22 -6.25 -12.85
C LEU A 424 -12.68 -4.82 -12.89
N LEU A 425 -13.12 -4.05 -13.88
CA LEU A 425 -12.95 -2.60 -13.90
C LEU A 425 -13.99 -1.96 -12.98
N LEU A 426 -13.50 -1.38 -11.87
CA LEU A 426 -14.37 -0.71 -10.92
C LEU A 426 -15.01 0.54 -11.55
N PRO A 427 -16.27 0.87 -11.20
CA PRO A 427 -16.93 2.09 -11.66
C PRO A 427 -16.17 3.35 -11.24
N ASP A 428 -16.06 4.32 -12.16
CA ASP A 428 -15.39 5.59 -11.91
C ASP A 428 -16.11 6.41 -10.84
N ASP A 429 -17.43 6.61 -11.02
CA ASP A 429 -18.27 7.39 -10.13
C ASP A 429 -19.41 6.55 -9.55
N VAL A 430 -19.58 6.65 -8.24
CA VAL A 430 -20.69 6.09 -7.49
C VAL A 430 -21.40 7.21 -6.76
N THR A 431 -22.68 7.38 -7.04
CA THR A 431 -23.57 8.31 -6.34
C THR A 431 -24.45 7.55 -5.36
N VAL A 432 -24.25 7.80 -4.07
CA VAL A 432 -25.10 7.28 -2.99
C VAL A 432 -26.02 8.38 -2.49
N HIS A 433 -27.32 8.10 -2.44
CA HIS A 433 -28.33 8.97 -1.83
C HIS A 433 -29.05 8.28 -0.68
N GLY A 434 -29.52 9.07 0.28
CA GLY A 434 -30.24 8.58 1.45
C GLY A 434 -30.85 9.71 2.28
N VAL A 435 -31.30 9.37 3.47
CA VAL A 435 -31.85 10.31 4.46
C VAL A 435 -31.18 10.04 5.79
N GLN A 436 -30.63 11.07 6.43
CA GLN A 436 -30.06 11.02 7.78
C GLN A 436 -30.73 12.10 8.63
N ASP A 437 -31.33 11.70 9.75
CA ASP A 437 -32.06 12.61 10.65
C ASP A 437 -33.11 13.49 9.95
N GLY A 438 -33.81 12.89 8.97
CA GLY A 438 -34.81 13.58 8.15
C GLY A 438 -34.22 14.49 7.05
N THR A 439 -32.91 14.64 6.98
CA THR A 439 -32.22 15.44 5.96
C THR A 439 -31.76 14.53 4.81
N PRO A 440 -32.20 14.78 3.56
CA PRO A 440 -31.71 14.03 2.42
C PRO A 440 -30.24 14.36 2.15
N TYR A 441 -29.45 13.36 1.77
CA TYR A 441 -28.07 13.52 1.35
C TYR A 441 -27.82 12.85 0.00
N SER A 442 -26.78 13.33 -0.70
CA SER A 442 -26.30 12.76 -1.95
C SER A 442 -24.79 12.98 -2.06
N PHE A 443 -24.03 11.90 -2.16
CA PHE A 443 -22.57 11.94 -2.28
C PHE A 443 -22.13 11.18 -3.53
N THR A 444 -21.28 11.81 -4.35
CA THR A 444 -20.63 11.16 -5.50
C THR A 444 -19.15 11.01 -5.22
N ARG A 445 -18.65 9.78 -5.15
CA ARG A 445 -17.24 9.46 -4.86
C ARG A 445 -16.78 8.25 -5.67
N THR A 446 -15.51 7.92 -5.59
CA THR A 446 -14.96 6.68 -6.15
C THR A 446 -15.62 5.46 -5.50
N PHE A 447 -15.72 4.36 -6.25
CA PHE A 447 -16.35 3.11 -5.78
C PHE A 447 -15.79 2.61 -4.44
N THR A 448 -14.48 2.73 -4.30
CA THR A 448 -13.69 2.32 -3.15
C THR A 448 -14.09 3.07 -1.87
N ARG A 449 -14.63 4.30 -1.96
CA ARG A 449 -15.15 5.05 -0.79
C ARG A 449 -16.45 4.50 -0.21
N PHE A 450 -17.21 3.69 -0.95
CA PHE A 450 -18.47 3.12 -0.48
C PHE A 450 -18.37 1.63 -0.18
N VAL A 451 -17.50 0.92 -0.89
CA VAL A 451 -17.40 -0.54 -0.88
C VAL A 451 -16.01 -0.95 -0.43
N ALA A 452 -15.91 -1.68 0.68
CA ALA A 452 -14.65 -2.29 1.09
C ALA A 452 -14.22 -3.33 0.05
N ILE A 453 -12.94 -3.29 -0.34
CA ILE A 453 -12.39 -4.16 -1.39
C ILE A 453 -11.40 -5.19 -0.83
N ASP A 454 -11.17 -5.24 0.48
CA ASP A 454 -10.14 -6.08 1.10
C ASP A 454 -10.26 -7.56 0.70
N THR A 455 -11.48 -8.08 0.65
CA THR A 455 -11.75 -9.43 0.15
C THR A 455 -11.55 -9.54 -1.36
N ALA A 456 -11.98 -8.53 -2.12
CA ALA A 456 -11.94 -8.56 -3.57
C ALA A 456 -10.50 -8.42 -4.13
N VAL A 457 -9.64 -7.60 -3.51
CA VAL A 457 -8.26 -7.37 -3.96
C VAL A 457 -7.39 -8.63 -3.89
N ASN A 458 -7.63 -9.48 -2.90
CA ASN A 458 -6.82 -10.69 -2.71
C ASN A 458 -7.18 -11.79 -3.72
N ASP A 459 -8.44 -11.82 -4.18
CA ASP A 459 -8.98 -12.96 -4.92
C ASP A 459 -9.44 -12.63 -6.35
N LEU A 460 -9.61 -11.35 -6.69
CA LEU A 460 -10.04 -10.88 -8.01
C LEU A 460 -8.95 -10.03 -8.68
N ASP A 461 -8.88 -10.11 -10.01
CA ASP A 461 -8.10 -9.18 -10.82
C ASP A 461 -8.86 -7.84 -10.93
N LEU A 462 -8.75 -7.00 -9.90
CA LEU A 462 -9.37 -5.68 -9.87
C LEU A 462 -8.54 -4.67 -10.67
N LEU A 463 -9.22 -3.91 -11.53
CA LEU A 463 -8.69 -2.80 -12.29
C LEU A 463 -9.29 -1.50 -11.75
N GLU A 464 -8.45 -0.49 -11.53
CA GLU A 464 -8.92 0.82 -11.07
C GLU A 464 -9.72 1.56 -12.14
N PRO A 465 -10.62 2.49 -11.76
CA PRO A 465 -11.36 3.35 -12.66
C PRO A 465 -10.57 3.87 -13.88
N ALA A 466 -9.42 4.48 -13.60
CA ALA A 466 -8.55 5.10 -14.61
C ALA A 466 -7.63 4.10 -15.34
N PHE A 467 -7.88 2.78 -15.26
CA PHE A 467 -6.98 1.72 -15.75
C PHE A 467 -6.51 1.96 -17.19
N PHE A 468 -7.42 2.21 -18.15
CA PHE A 468 -7.04 2.42 -19.54
C PHE A 468 -6.26 3.74 -19.76
N ALA A 469 -6.52 4.76 -18.95
CA ALA A 469 -5.78 6.02 -19.00
C ALA A 469 -4.35 5.81 -18.47
N HIS A 470 -4.18 5.07 -17.38
CA HIS A 470 -2.87 4.70 -16.85
C HIS A 470 -2.12 3.76 -17.79
N ALA A 471 -2.81 2.81 -18.42
CA ALA A 471 -2.23 1.89 -19.39
C ALA A 471 -1.67 2.58 -20.64
N ALA A 472 -2.17 3.77 -20.99
CA ALA A 472 -1.63 4.57 -22.09
C ALA A 472 -0.17 4.98 -21.91
N LYS A 473 0.36 4.97 -20.68
CA LYS A 473 1.78 5.20 -20.40
C LYS A 473 2.67 4.05 -20.87
N TYR A 474 2.14 2.82 -20.89
CA TYR A 474 2.90 1.59 -21.09
C TYR A 474 2.59 0.88 -22.42
N LEU A 475 1.43 1.16 -23.00
CA LEU A 475 0.97 0.56 -24.25
C LEU A 475 1.05 1.53 -25.42
N ALA A 476 1.43 1.01 -26.58
CA ALA A 476 1.30 1.76 -27.83
C ALA A 476 -0.19 2.08 -28.10
N ALA A 477 -0.47 3.31 -28.56
CA ALA A 477 -1.83 3.78 -28.79
C ALA A 477 -2.70 2.83 -29.65
N PRO A 478 -2.21 2.19 -30.73
CA PRO A 478 -3.01 1.22 -31.49
C PRO A 478 -3.38 -0.03 -30.67
N THR A 479 -2.49 -0.52 -29.81
CA THR A 479 -2.74 -1.69 -28.95
C THR A 479 -3.80 -1.36 -27.90
N LEU A 480 -3.67 -0.20 -27.25
CA LEU A 480 -4.64 0.27 -26.27
C LEU A 480 -6.01 0.49 -26.93
N ALA A 481 -6.04 1.15 -28.09
CA ALA A 481 -7.28 1.39 -28.83
C ALA A 481 -7.94 0.08 -29.27
N ALA A 482 -7.19 -0.92 -29.74
CA ALA A 482 -7.73 -2.22 -30.10
C ALA A 482 -8.34 -2.95 -28.89
N TRP A 483 -7.70 -2.85 -27.72
CA TRP A 483 -8.20 -3.45 -26.49
C TRP A 483 -9.47 -2.74 -25.97
N SER A 484 -9.43 -1.41 -25.84
CA SER A 484 -10.55 -0.65 -25.28
C SER A 484 -11.77 -0.55 -26.21
N SER A 485 -11.56 -0.65 -27.53
CA SER A 485 -12.64 -0.64 -28.53
C SER A 485 -13.32 -2.00 -28.76
N SER A 486 -12.71 -3.11 -28.33
CA SER A 486 -13.34 -4.43 -28.34
C SER A 486 -14.36 -4.51 -27.19
N ARG A 487 -15.48 -3.80 -27.34
CA ARG A 487 -16.49 -3.59 -26.30
C ARG A 487 -17.87 -4.05 -26.75
N THR A 488 -18.55 -4.79 -25.87
CA THR A 488 -19.99 -5.08 -25.96
C THR A 488 -20.69 -4.55 -24.72
N GLN A 489 -21.90 -4.03 -24.90
CA GLN A 489 -22.76 -3.53 -23.81
C GLN A 489 -23.92 -4.50 -23.59
N LEU A 490 -24.16 -4.89 -22.34
CA LEU A 490 -25.23 -5.79 -21.93
C LEU A 490 -26.17 -5.07 -20.96
N SER A 491 -27.38 -4.80 -21.45
CA SER A 491 -28.44 -4.15 -20.69
C SER A 491 -29.04 -5.12 -19.69
N LEU A 492 -28.81 -4.87 -18.40
CA LEU A 492 -29.30 -5.68 -17.29
C LEU A 492 -30.83 -5.90 -17.30
N PRO A 493 -31.67 -4.91 -17.66
CA PRO A 493 -33.12 -5.10 -17.84
C PRO A 493 -33.50 -6.15 -18.90
N SER A 494 -32.59 -6.52 -19.81
CA SER A 494 -32.85 -7.51 -20.85
C SER A 494 -32.78 -8.95 -20.35
N PHE A 495 -32.37 -9.17 -19.10
CA PHE A 495 -32.22 -10.50 -18.51
C PHE A 495 -33.29 -10.74 -17.45
N SER A 496 -33.91 -11.92 -17.48
CA SER A 496 -34.91 -12.34 -16.50
C SER A 496 -34.30 -12.67 -15.13
N ASP A 497 -33.06 -13.17 -15.15
CA ASP A 497 -32.37 -13.72 -13.99
C ASP A 497 -30.84 -13.67 -14.17
N PRO A 498 -30.07 -13.82 -13.08
CA PRO A 498 -28.61 -13.80 -13.14
C PRO A 498 -27.97 -14.92 -13.97
N HIS A 499 -28.62 -16.08 -14.14
CA HIS A 499 -28.08 -17.18 -14.93
C HIS A 499 -28.03 -16.82 -16.42
N ALA A 500 -29.10 -16.20 -16.93
CA ALA A 500 -29.15 -15.69 -18.30
C ALA A 500 -28.07 -14.63 -18.54
N LEU A 501 -27.87 -13.71 -17.59
CA LEU A 501 -26.79 -12.73 -17.66
C LEU A 501 -25.41 -13.39 -17.68
N LEU A 502 -25.14 -14.32 -16.77
CA LEU A 502 -23.85 -15.01 -16.71
C LEU A 502 -23.55 -15.78 -17.99
N ALA A 503 -24.55 -16.47 -18.55
CA ALA A 503 -24.41 -17.16 -19.83
C ALA A 503 -24.05 -16.17 -20.95
N ALA A 504 -24.69 -15.00 -20.99
CA ALA A 504 -24.36 -13.95 -21.95
C ALA A 504 -22.92 -13.45 -21.78
N VAL A 505 -22.51 -13.08 -20.56
CA VAL A 505 -21.14 -12.60 -20.25
C VAL A 505 -20.06 -13.61 -20.66
N ARG A 506 -20.30 -14.91 -20.43
CA ARG A 506 -19.39 -16.00 -20.82
C ARG A 506 -19.35 -16.23 -22.33
N SER A 507 -20.45 -15.97 -23.03
CA SER A 507 -20.55 -16.15 -24.49
C SER A 507 -19.89 -15.03 -25.29
N THR A 508 -19.75 -13.84 -24.70
CA THR A 508 -19.15 -12.67 -25.33
C THR A 508 -17.67 -12.89 -25.63
N LYS A 509 -17.23 -12.57 -26.85
CA LYS A 509 -15.84 -12.74 -27.31
C LYS A 509 -15.03 -11.45 -27.19
N GLU A 510 -15.71 -10.34 -26.99
CA GLU A 510 -15.17 -9.01 -26.80
C GLU A 510 -14.35 -8.95 -25.52
N ASP A 511 -13.27 -8.18 -25.59
CA ASP A 511 -12.38 -8.01 -24.45
C ASP A 511 -13.13 -7.35 -23.31
N VAL A 512 -13.94 -6.32 -23.58
CA VAL A 512 -14.62 -5.51 -22.57
C VAL A 512 -16.13 -5.75 -22.64
N VAL A 513 -16.71 -6.23 -21.54
CA VAL A 513 -18.16 -6.32 -21.36
C VAL A 513 -18.58 -5.23 -20.39
N VAL A 514 -19.45 -4.31 -20.83
CA VAL A 514 -20.00 -3.25 -19.99
C VAL A 514 -21.43 -3.62 -19.61
N LEU A 515 -21.69 -3.70 -18.31
CA LEU A 515 -23.04 -3.85 -17.76
C LEU A 515 -23.67 -2.48 -17.53
N ASP A 516 -24.91 -2.31 -17.99
CA ASP A 516 -25.67 -1.08 -17.83
C ASP A 516 -27.13 -1.33 -17.40
N GLY A 517 -27.80 -0.28 -16.94
CA GLY A 517 -29.20 -0.35 -16.53
C GLY A 517 -29.43 -1.10 -15.21
N TRP A 518 -28.45 -1.16 -14.30
CA TRP A 518 -28.67 -1.72 -12.95
C TRP A 518 -29.82 -1.01 -12.23
N GLY A 519 -29.94 0.29 -12.47
CA GLY A 519 -31.01 1.12 -11.96
C GLY A 519 -32.41 0.79 -12.53
N ASP A 520 -32.53 -0.09 -13.51
CA ASP A 520 -33.77 -0.30 -14.25
C ASP A 520 -34.22 -1.76 -14.15
N GLY A 521 -35.54 -1.96 -14.04
CA GLY A 521 -36.16 -3.28 -14.14
C GLY A 521 -35.82 -4.27 -13.02
N ASN A 522 -35.86 -5.56 -13.35
CA ASN A 522 -35.80 -6.66 -12.38
C ASN A 522 -34.41 -6.86 -11.78
N ALA A 523 -33.35 -6.34 -12.40
CA ALA A 523 -31.97 -6.54 -11.94
C ALA A 523 -31.72 -6.02 -10.52
N ARG A 524 -32.38 -4.91 -10.12
CA ARG A 524 -32.32 -4.40 -8.74
C ARG A 524 -32.81 -5.41 -7.69
N GLN A 525 -33.69 -6.33 -8.08
CA GLN A 525 -34.30 -7.29 -7.17
C GLN A 525 -33.45 -8.56 -7.00
N TRP A 526 -32.44 -8.77 -7.85
CA TRP A 526 -31.58 -9.94 -7.75
C TRP A 526 -30.83 -9.96 -6.43
N THR A 527 -30.86 -11.10 -5.78
CA THR A 527 -30.10 -11.44 -4.60
C THR A 527 -28.89 -12.27 -4.99
N LEU A 528 -27.95 -12.40 -4.08
CA LEU A 528 -26.77 -13.23 -4.31
C LEU A 528 -27.09 -14.73 -4.30
N GLU A 529 -28.28 -15.12 -3.83
CA GLU A 529 -28.79 -16.49 -3.90
C GLU A 529 -29.30 -16.85 -5.30
N ASP A 530 -29.66 -15.84 -6.10
CA ASP A 530 -30.10 -16.02 -7.49
C ASP A 530 -28.93 -16.29 -8.44
N PHE A 531 -27.68 -16.21 -7.96
CA PHE A 531 -26.50 -16.57 -8.72
C PHE A 531 -26.18 -18.07 -8.54
N PRO A 532 -25.77 -18.77 -9.61
CA PRO A 532 -25.52 -20.20 -9.59
C PRO A 532 -24.65 -20.65 -8.41
N ALA A 533 -25.18 -21.58 -7.61
CA ALA A 533 -24.46 -22.23 -6.51
C ALA A 533 -23.54 -23.36 -6.99
N ASP A 534 -23.70 -23.80 -8.24
CA ASP A 534 -22.94 -24.86 -8.93
C ASP A 534 -21.57 -24.38 -9.42
N VAL A 535 -20.89 -23.55 -8.61
CA VAL A 535 -19.47 -23.27 -8.77
C VAL A 535 -18.69 -24.21 -7.86
N ASP A 536 -17.87 -25.06 -8.48
CA ASP A 536 -17.12 -26.10 -7.79
C ASP A 536 -16.08 -25.54 -6.80
N GLY A 537 -15.94 -26.20 -5.64
CA GLY A 537 -14.80 -26.06 -4.73
C GLY A 537 -14.53 -24.65 -4.21
N ASP A 538 -13.29 -24.20 -4.37
CA ASP A 538 -12.74 -22.94 -3.84
C ASP A 538 -13.52 -21.68 -4.28
N LEU A 539 -14.18 -21.74 -5.44
CA LEU A 539 -14.97 -20.63 -5.96
C LEU A 539 -16.25 -20.41 -5.14
N ALA A 540 -16.81 -21.44 -4.51
CA ALA A 540 -17.96 -21.30 -3.62
C ALA A 540 -17.59 -20.58 -2.32
N ASP A 541 -16.40 -20.83 -1.78
CA ASP A 541 -15.90 -20.15 -0.58
C ASP A 541 -15.52 -18.70 -0.87
N LEU A 542 -14.90 -18.43 -2.03
CA LEU A 542 -14.67 -17.08 -2.51
C LEU A 542 -15.99 -16.30 -2.69
N VAL A 543 -16.96 -16.88 -3.38
CA VAL A 543 -18.28 -16.27 -3.55
C VAL A 543 -18.92 -16.00 -2.18
N ARG A 544 -18.83 -16.92 -1.22
CA ARG A 544 -19.32 -16.70 0.15
C ARG A 544 -18.58 -15.54 0.85
N ALA A 545 -17.29 -15.39 0.63
CA ALA A 545 -16.50 -14.27 1.15
C ALA A 545 -16.90 -12.94 0.50
N LEU A 546 -17.03 -12.89 -0.83
CA LEU A 546 -17.45 -11.70 -1.58
C LEU A 546 -18.90 -11.29 -1.26
N LYS A 547 -19.77 -12.24 -0.91
CA LYS A 547 -21.12 -11.93 -0.41
C LYS A 547 -21.09 -11.15 0.92
N ARG A 548 -20.00 -11.23 1.68
CA ARG A 548 -19.79 -10.50 2.93
C ARG A 548 -19.16 -9.13 2.74
N SER A 549 -18.91 -8.67 1.50
CA SER A 549 -18.37 -7.32 1.27
C SER A 549 -19.24 -6.28 1.98
N VAL A 550 -18.59 -5.48 2.80
CA VAL A 550 -19.19 -4.51 3.72
C VAL A 550 -19.14 -3.11 3.12
N GLY A 551 -20.10 -2.27 3.51
CA GLY A 551 -20.01 -0.85 3.21
C GLY A 551 -18.95 -0.18 4.06
N CYS A 552 -18.40 0.93 3.57
CA CYS A 552 -17.51 1.78 4.33
C CYS A 552 -18.30 2.69 5.28
N GLN A 553 -17.83 2.85 6.51
CA GLN A 553 -18.18 3.98 7.37
C GLN A 553 -17.46 5.26 6.88
N GLY A 554 -17.99 6.43 7.24
CA GLY A 554 -17.34 7.71 6.92
C GLY A 554 -17.32 8.08 5.43
N PHE A 555 -18.10 7.41 4.58
CA PHE A 555 -18.18 7.71 3.13
C PHE A 555 -18.62 9.16 2.82
N HIS A 556 -19.31 9.80 3.77
CA HIS A 556 -19.79 11.18 3.69
C HIS A 556 -18.71 12.22 4.05
N ILE A 557 -17.55 11.78 4.55
CA ILE A 557 -16.47 12.66 4.96
C ILE A 557 -15.55 12.90 3.75
N ASP A 558 -15.39 14.17 3.39
CA ASP A 558 -14.76 14.60 2.12
C ASP A 558 -13.27 14.31 2.06
N HIS A 559 -12.56 14.55 3.16
CA HIS A 559 -11.09 14.45 3.24
C HIS A 559 -10.62 13.07 3.70
N LEU A 560 -11.51 12.15 4.11
CA LEU A 560 -11.09 10.79 4.42
C LEU A 560 -10.67 10.14 3.09
N PRO A 561 -9.39 9.80 2.87
CA PRO A 561 -9.03 9.00 1.72
C PRO A 561 -9.63 7.60 1.87
N PHE A 562 -9.73 6.91 0.74
CA PHE A 562 -10.23 5.55 0.62
C PHE A 562 -9.75 4.55 1.70
N PRO A 563 -8.48 4.54 2.14
CA PRO A 563 -8.00 3.59 3.14
C PRO A 563 -8.73 3.55 4.48
N HIS A 564 -9.46 4.61 4.85
CA HIS A 564 -10.10 4.72 6.16
C HIS A 564 -11.50 4.10 6.24
N CYS A 565 -11.88 3.34 5.22
CA CYS A 565 -13.11 2.56 5.21
C CYS A 565 -13.11 1.54 6.35
N GLN A 566 -13.73 1.88 7.49
CA GLN A 566 -14.12 0.87 8.46
C GLN A 566 -15.38 0.15 7.96
N PRO A 567 -15.44 -1.20 8.00
CA PRO A 567 -16.68 -1.93 7.77
C PRO A 567 -17.86 -1.37 8.55
N LEU A 568 -19.03 -1.24 7.93
CA LEU A 568 -20.27 -1.00 8.66
C LEU A 568 -20.46 -2.11 9.71
N ALA A 569 -20.67 -1.72 10.96
CA ALA A 569 -20.74 -2.65 12.10
C ALA A 569 -21.93 -3.62 12.03
N VAL A 570 -22.94 -3.29 11.22
CA VAL A 570 -24.09 -4.15 10.98
C VAL A 570 -24.00 -4.68 9.55
N PRO A 571 -24.00 -6.01 9.35
CA PRO A 571 -24.16 -6.59 8.02
C PRO A 571 -25.40 -5.99 7.39
N VAL A 572 -25.23 -5.35 6.24
CA VAL A 572 -26.35 -4.88 5.45
C VAL A 572 -27.16 -6.14 5.06
N PRO A 573 -28.42 -6.26 5.52
CA PRO A 573 -29.19 -7.50 5.49
C PRO A 573 -29.43 -8.07 4.10
#